data_AF-A0A094CSU8-F1
#
_entry.id   AF-A0A094CSU8-F1
#
_cell.length_a   1.000
_cell.length_b   1.000
_cell.length_c   1.000
_cell.angle_alpha   90.00
_cell.angle_beta   90.00
_cell.angle_gamma   90.00
#
_symmetry.space_group_name_H-M   'P 1'
#
loop_
_entity.id
_entity.type
_entity.pdbx_description
1 polymer ?
#
loop_
_entity_poly.entity_id
_entity_poly.type
_entity_poly.pdbx_seq_one_letter_code
_entity_poly.pdbx_strand_id
1 'polypeptide(L)'
;MHRFRLRSLIQHRDHLRDVDPDEFALATSSCLYSIVVPFHDWDSAGNLDYNGEAVLRMVAGAAPRLTHVWMSLRRPGNSIAFMEAFRTPKPAWSGFFLRIAVADEHVLGSLQSLFIDYGISHVELGSWSRHTDFDKLRRLTIHWNAYGLEALTSLQTLG
;
A
#
# COMPACT_ATOMS: atom_id res chain seq x y z
N MET A 1 -16.45 5.90 3.38
CA MET A 1 -15.04 5.57 3.19
C MET A 1 -14.21 6.43 4.14
N HIS A 2 -13.42 5.83 5.03
CA HIS A 2 -12.65 6.57 6.03
C HIS A 2 -11.17 6.63 5.65
N ARG A 3 -10.51 7.74 5.98
CA ARG A 3 -9.06 7.87 5.78
C ARG A 3 -8.36 6.94 6.77
N PHE A 4 -7.55 6.05 6.26
CA PHE A 4 -6.79 5.07 7.03
C PHE A 4 -5.31 5.33 6.82
N ARG A 5 -4.58 5.54 7.92
CA ARG A 5 -3.14 5.79 7.88
C ARG A 5 -2.53 5.40 9.22
N LEU A 6 -1.55 4.50 9.17
CA LEU A 6 -0.77 4.02 10.29
C LEU A 6 0.40 4.99 10.49
N ARG A 7 0.37 5.78 11.57
CA ARG A 7 1.37 6.81 11.86
C ARG A 7 2.68 6.21 12.33
N SER A 8 2.64 5.06 13.00
CA SER A 8 3.85 4.34 13.40
C SER A 8 4.68 3.86 12.22
N LEU A 9 4.06 3.69 11.04
CA LEU A 9 4.72 3.35 9.77
C LEU A 9 5.32 4.54 9.03
N ILE A 10 5.20 5.76 9.58
CA ILE A 10 5.97 6.92 9.14
C ILE A 10 7.21 7.00 10.02
N GLN A 11 8.36 6.71 9.43
CA GLN A 11 9.58 6.43 10.20
C GLN A 11 10.79 7.15 9.61
N HIS A 12 11.70 7.55 10.49
CA HIS A 12 13.00 8.05 10.08
C HIS A 12 13.82 6.89 9.50
N ARG A 13 14.60 7.15 8.45
CA ARG A 13 15.39 6.12 7.75
C ARG A 13 16.32 5.33 8.67
N ASP A 14 16.94 6.02 9.62
CA ASP A 14 17.92 5.42 10.55
C ASP A 14 17.27 4.78 11.79
N HIS A 15 15.95 4.95 11.98
CA HIS A 15 15.23 4.50 13.18
C HIS A 15 13.97 3.75 12.78
N LEU A 16 14.15 2.60 12.13
CA LEU A 16 13.05 1.70 11.84
C LEU A 16 12.53 1.06 13.13
N ARG A 17 11.21 0.95 13.26
CA ARG A 17 10.52 0.45 14.45
C ARG A 17 9.32 -0.42 14.09
N ASP A 18 8.89 -1.21 15.06
CA ASP A 18 7.65 -1.97 14.96
C ASP A 18 6.44 -1.05 14.85
N VAL A 19 5.36 -1.58 14.26
CA VAL A 19 4.06 -0.91 14.25
C VAL A 19 3.54 -0.76 15.68
N ASP A 20 2.80 0.32 15.94
CA ASP A 20 2.09 0.47 17.20
C ASP A 20 1.05 -0.65 17.37
N PRO A 21 0.93 -1.30 18.56
CA PRO A 21 0.00 -2.41 18.76
C PRO A 21 -1.47 -2.06 18.51
N ASP A 22 -1.90 -0.84 18.81
CA ASP A 22 -3.28 -0.40 18.57
C ASP A 22 -3.51 -0.18 17.07
N GLU A 23 -2.52 0.37 16.38
CA GLU A 23 -2.53 0.51 14.92
C GLU A 23 -2.52 -0.86 14.22
N PHE A 24 -1.78 -1.84 14.76
CA PHE A 24 -1.81 -3.21 14.28
C PHE A 24 -3.19 -3.84 14.46
N ALA A 25 -3.80 -3.70 15.64
CA ALA A 25 -5.15 -4.22 15.91
C ALA A 25 -6.19 -3.60 14.96
N LEU A 26 -6.03 -2.32 14.59
CA LEU A 26 -6.86 -1.68 13.56
C LEU A 26 -6.59 -2.25 12.16
N ALA A 27 -5.31 -2.42 11.80
CA ALA A 27 -4.91 -2.99 10.50
C ALA A 27 -5.38 -4.43 10.31
N THR A 28 -5.51 -5.20 11.39
CA THR A 28 -6.01 -6.59 11.35
C THR A 28 -7.47 -6.75 11.76
N SER A 29 -8.20 -5.64 11.90
CA SER A 29 -9.58 -5.67 12.40
C SER A 29 -10.52 -6.34 11.39
N SER A 30 -11.30 -7.32 11.85
CA SER A 30 -12.40 -7.93 11.08
C SER A 30 -13.57 -6.96 10.83
N CYS A 31 -13.58 -5.80 11.48
CA CYS A 31 -14.56 -4.75 11.24
C CYS A 31 -14.16 -3.82 10.09
N LEU A 32 -12.92 -3.90 9.62
CA LEU A 32 -12.41 -3.03 8.57
C LEU A 32 -12.85 -3.52 7.19
N TYR A 33 -13.82 -2.80 6.61
CA TYR A 33 -14.44 -3.17 5.33
C TYR A 33 -13.96 -2.31 4.16
N SER A 34 -13.72 -1.02 4.41
CA SER A 34 -13.41 -0.04 3.37
C SER A 34 -12.51 1.08 3.87
N ILE A 35 -11.43 1.35 3.12
CA ILE A 35 -10.41 2.34 3.47
C ILE A 35 -10.03 3.23 2.29
N VAL A 36 -9.66 4.46 2.60
CA VAL A 36 -8.94 5.38 1.72
C VAL A 36 -7.58 5.62 2.31
N VAL A 37 -6.52 5.30 1.58
CA VAL A 37 -5.15 5.33 2.07
C VAL A 37 -4.37 6.39 1.31
N PRO A 38 -4.26 7.60 1.90
CA PRO A 38 -3.36 8.60 1.37
C PRO A 38 -1.91 8.16 1.63
N PHE A 39 -1.14 7.93 0.58
CA PHE A 39 0.24 7.45 0.69
C PHE A 39 1.17 8.19 -0.26
N HIS A 40 2.45 8.14 0.08
CA HIS A 40 3.60 8.48 -0.75
C HIS A 40 4.77 7.70 -0.15
N ASP A 41 5.86 7.47 -0.88
CA ASP A 41 7.02 6.77 -0.30
C ASP A 41 7.73 7.57 0.80
N TRP A 42 7.52 8.89 0.78
CA TRP A 42 8.07 9.84 1.75
C TRP A 42 7.04 10.89 2.15
N ASP A 43 7.10 11.34 3.39
CA ASP A 43 6.35 12.51 3.84
C ASP A 43 7.07 13.83 3.55
N SER A 44 6.44 14.95 3.90
CA SER A 44 7.00 16.29 3.71
C SER A 44 8.23 16.59 4.58
N ALA A 45 8.53 15.74 5.57
CA ALA A 45 9.71 15.83 6.41
C ALA A 45 10.82 14.85 5.96
N GLY A 46 10.62 14.12 4.85
CA GLY A 46 11.57 13.13 4.34
C GLY A 46 11.54 11.78 5.08
N ASN A 47 10.56 11.56 5.97
CA ASN A 47 10.37 10.26 6.62
C ASN A 47 9.81 9.26 5.61
N LEU A 48 10.23 7.99 5.74
CA LEU A 48 9.71 6.87 4.97
C LEU A 48 8.27 6.60 5.39
N ASP A 49 7.39 6.36 4.42
CA ASP A 49 5.99 6.00 4.68
C ASP A 49 5.70 4.63 4.06
N TYR A 50 5.44 3.65 4.93
CA TYR A 50 5.20 2.25 4.58
C TYR A 50 3.70 1.87 4.51
N ASN A 51 2.81 2.87 4.45
CA ASN A 51 1.38 2.60 4.39
C ASN A 51 0.96 1.85 3.12
N GLY A 52 1.66 2.03 1.99
CA GLY A 52 1.37 1.30 0.75
C GLY A 52 1.58 -0.20 0.90
N GLU A 53 2.74 -0.57 1.46
CA GLU A 53 3.10 -1.97 1.69
C GLU A 53 2.25 -2.62 2.78
N ALA A 54 1.88 -1.86 3.82
CA ALA A 54 0.96 -2.34 4.85
C ALA A 54 -0.42 -2.68 4.28
N VAL A 55 -0.94 -1.88 3.35
CA VAL A 55 -2.23 -2.18 2.70
C VAL A 55 -2.16 -3.48 1.90
N LEU A 56 -1.06 -3.75 1.20
CA LEU A 56 -0.90 -5.01 0.47
C LEU A 56 -0.98 -6.21 1.42
N ARG A 57 -0.36 -6.13 2.60
CA ARG A 57 -0.47 -7.16 3.65
C ARG A 57 -1.88 -7.27 4.23
N MET A 58 -2.55 -6.13 4.45
CA MET A 58 -3.94 -6.12 4.92
C MET A 58 -4.86 -6.82 3.93
N VAL A 59 -4.70 -6.53 2.64
CA VAL A 59 -5.48 -7.12 1.56
C VAL A 59 -5.18 -8.62 1.42
N ALA A 60 -3.92 -9.05 1.55
CA ALA A 60 -3.53 -10.46 1.47
C ALA A 60 -4.15 -11.34 2.56
N GLY A 61 -4.66 -10.77 3.66
CA GLY A 61 -5.43 -11.55 4.63
C GLY A 61 -5.35 -11.04 6.05
N ALA A 62 -4.48 -10.07 6.34
CA ALA A 62 -4.43 -9.50 7.69
C ALA A 62 -5.77 -8.83 8.06
N ALA A 63 -6.49 -8.25 7.08
CA ALA A 63 -7.84 -7.72 7.24
C ALA A 63 -8.85 -8.55 6.43
N PRO A 64 -9.41 -9.64 6.98
CA PRO A 64 -10.15 -10.64 6.20
C PRO A 64 -11.47 -10.13 5.59
N ARG A 65 -12.00 -9.00 6.09
CA ARG A 65 -13.25 -8.40 5.59
C ARG A 65 -13.02 -7.15 4.75
N LEU A 66 -11.78 -6.81 4.44
CA LEU A 66 -11.43 -5.65 3.63
C LEU A 66 -11.77 -5.92 2.15
N THR A 67 -12.77 -5.22 1.62
CA THR A 67 -13.25 -5.42 0.24
C THR A 67 -13.07 -4.21 -0.66
N HIS A 68 -12.91 -3.02 -0.09
CA HIS A 68 -12.81 -1.78 -0.87
C HIS A 68 -11.61 -0.95 -0.43
N VAL A 69 -10.67 -0.77 -1.34
CA VAL A 69 -9.45 0.01 -1.11
C VAL A 69 -9.38 1.13 -2.12
N TRP A 70 -9.13 2.34 -1.64
CA TRP A 70 -8.76 3.48 -2.45
C TRP A 70 -7.35 3.95 -2.07
N MET A 71 -6.39 3.73 -2.95
CA MET A 71 -5.04 4.26 -2.87
C MET A 71 -5.01 5.68 -3.42
N SER A 72 -4.67 6.64 -2.55
CA SER A 72 -4.61 8.05 -2.91
C SER A 72 -3.19 8.61 -2.83
N LEU A 73 -2.63 9.04 -3.95
CA LEU A 73 -1.29 9.61 -3.99
C LEU A 73 -1.27 10.99 -3.34
N ARG A 74 -0.59 11.08 -2.21
CA ARG A 74 -0.35 12.34 -1.49
C ARG A 74 0.91 12.97 -2.03
N ARG A 75 0.86 14.23 -2.49
CA ARG A 75 2.06 14.97 -2.88
C ARG A 75 2.70 15.60 -1.64
N PRO A 76 3.94 15.21 -1.25
CA PRO A 76 4.60 15.72 -0.04
C PRO A 76 5.12 17.17 -0.17
N GLY A 77 5.05 17.76 -1.37
CA GLY A 77 5.53 19.12 -1.64
C GLY A 77 6.97 19.11 -2.15
N ASN A 78 7.72 20.18 -1.87
CA ASN A 78 9.08 20.41 -2.36
C ASN A 78 10.04 20.85 -1.24
N SER A 79 9.84 20.35 -0.02
CA SER A 79 10.73 20.67 1.10
C SER A 79 12.14 20.13 0.86
N ILE A 80 13.15 20.77 1.46
CA ILE A 80 14.55 20.34 1.33
C ILE A 80 14.72 18.90 1.85
N ALA A 81 14.15 18.60 3.02
CA ALA A 81 14.21 17.27 3.61
C ALA A 81 13.57 16.19 2.71
N PHE A 82 12.44 16.50 2.06
CA PHE A 82 11.84 15.60 1.07
C PHE A 82 12.76 15.40 -0.13
N MET A 83 13.33 16.47 -0.68
CA MET A 83 14.20 16.39 -1.86
C MET A 83 15.48 15.60 -1.58
N GLU A 84 16.02 15.69 -0.37
CA GLU A 84 17.15 14.88 0.08
C GLU A 84 16.76 13.41 0.22
N ALA A 85 15.64 13.12 0.89
CA ALA A 85 15.16 11.76 1.07
C ALA A 85 14.81 11.07 -0.27
N PHE A 86 14.20 11.80 -1.21
CA PHE A 86 13.82 11.30 -2.54
C PHE A 86 15.02 10.83 -3.38
N ARG A 87 16.22 11.37 -3.13
CA ARG A 87 17.45 10.94 -3.81
C ARG A 87 17.97 9.60 -3.28
N THR A 88 17.44 9.12 -2.17
CA THR A 88 17.88 7.87 -1.54
C THR A 88 16.83 6.77 -1.75
N PRO A 89 17.23 5.56 -2.20
CA PRO A 89 16.28 4.47 -2.38
C PRO A 89 15.56 4.13 -1.07
N LYS A 90 14.23 3.97 -1.09
CA LYS A 90 13.45 3.52 0.05
C LYS A 90 13.85 2.07 0.40
N PRO A 91 14.28 1.79 1.64
CA PRO A 91 14.57 0.42 2.05
C PRO A 91 13.28 -0.40 2.09
N ALA A 92 13.36 -1.67 1.72
CA ALA A 92 12.22 -2.58 1.71
C ALA A 92 11.59 -2.70 3.10
N TRP A 93 10.26 -2.70 3.16
CA TRP A 93 9.55 -2.86 4.42
C TRP A 93 9.67 -4.29 4.94
N SER A 94 10.05 -4.44 6.21
CA SER A 94 10.22 -5.75 6.87
C SER A 94 8.92 -6.30 7.46
N GLY A 95 7.78 -5.64 7.25
CA GLY A 95 6.48 -6.00 7.81
C GLY A 95 6.16 -5.28 9.13
N PHE A 96 5.08 -5.69 9.78
CA PHE A 96 4.57 -5.04 10.98
C PHE A 96 5.52 -5.14 12.19
N PHE A 97 6.30 -6.22 12.28
CA PHE A 97 7.23 -6.47 13.38
C PHE A 97 8.60 -6.90 12.85
N LEU A 98 9.65 -6.14 13.14
CA LEU A 98 11.02 -6.32 12.62
C LEU A 98 11.64 -7.68 12.96
N ARG A 99 11.22 -8.28 14.08
CA ARG A 99 11.77 -9.54 14.60
C ARG A 99 10.97 -10.78 14.25
N ILE A 100 9.78 -10.61 13.69
CA ILE A 100 8.90 -11.73 13.36
C ILE A 100 8.95 -11.87 11.85
N ALA A 101 9.81 -12.78 11.37
CA ALA A 101 9.71 -13.27 10.00
C ALA A 101 8.44 -14.12 9.90
N VAL A 102 7.29 -13.46 9.76
CA VAL A 102 6.05 -14.14 9.40
C VAL A 102 6.29 -14.63 7.99
N ALA A 103 6.45 -15.94 7.82
CA ALA A 103 6.42 -16.54 6.51
C ALA A 103 5.15 -16.03 5.82
N ASP A 104 5.29 -15.42 4.64
CA ASP A 104 4.16 -15.07 3.78
C ASP A 104 3.46 -16.38 3.41
N GLU A 105 2.55 -16.83 4.27
CA GLU A 105 1.50 -17.71 3.81
C GLU A 105 0.81 -16.95 2.68
N HIS A 106 0.95 -17.47 1.46
CA HIS A 106 0.40 -16.87 0.24
C HIS A 106 -1.12 -17.02 0.28
N VAL A 107 -1.76 -16.30 1.19
CA VAL A 107 -3.19 -16.12 1.24
C VAL A 107 -3.50 -14.97 0.28
N LEU A 108 -4.34 -15.25 -0.71
CA LEU A 108 -4.85 -14.21 -1.59
C LEU A 108 -6.08 -13.59 -0.94
N GLY A 109 -6.07 -12.26 -0.87
CA GLY A 109 -7.25 -11.48 -0.52
C GLY A 109 -8.40 -11.67 -1.50
N SER A 110 -9.58 -11.21 -1.10
CA SER A 110 -10.78 -11.18 -1.95
C SER A 110 -11.28 -9.75 -2.14
N LEU A 111 -10.43 -8.87 -2.65
CA LEU A 111 -10.79 -7.48 -2.87
C LEU A 111 -11.86 -7.36 -3.96
N GLN A 112 -12.91 -6.57 -3.71
CA GLN A 112 -14.00 -6.35 -4.67
C GLN A 112 -13.89 -5.02 -5.39
N SER A 113 -13.24 -4.02 -4.79
CA SER A 113 -13.00 -2.74 -5.45
C SER A 113 -11.63 -2.18 -5.12
N LEU A 114 -10.87 -1.86 -6.16
CA LEU A 114 -9.57 -1.19 -6.09
C LEU A 114 -9.64 0.11 -6.88
N PHE A 115 -9.42 1.22 -6.19
CA PHE A 115 -9.31 2.55 -6.78
C PHE A 115 -7.89 3.05 -6.58
N ILE A 116 -7.23 3.43 -7.67
CA ILE A 116 -5.87 3.94 -7.69
C ILE A 116 -5.93 5.30 -8.41
N ASP A 117 -5.72 6.39 -7.67
CA ASP A 117 -5.84 7.75 -8.21
C ASP A 117 -4.55 8.31 -8.86
N TYR A 118 -3.57 7.43 -9.08
CA TYR A 118 -2.27 7.75 -9.67
C TYR A 118 -1.89 6.77 -10.77
N GLY A 119 -0.89 7.12 -11.58
CA GLY A 119 -0.37 6.19 -12.57
C GLY A 119 0.43 5.08 -11.90
N ILE A 120 -0.07 3.86 -12.00
CA ILE A 120 0.57 2.65 -11.50
C ILE A 120 1.43 1.99 -12.59
N SER A 121 2.60 1.48 -12.21
CA SER A 121 3.48 0.72 -13.10
C SER A 121 3.05 -0.75 -13.23
N HIS A 122 3.55 -1.44 -14.27
CA HIS A 122 3.37 -2.89 -14.42
C HIS A 122 3.85 -3.66 -13.17
N VAL A 123 4.98 -3.25 -12.59
CA VAL A 123 5.57 -3.93 -11.42
C VAL A 123 4.67 -3.82 -10.20
N GLU A 124 4.12 -2.63 -9.95
CA GLU A 124 3.19 -2.43 -8.84
C GLU A 124 1.88 -3.20 -9.05
N LEU A 125 1.33 -3.20 -10.27
CA LEU A 125 0.12 -3.97 -10.57
C LEU A 125 0.35 -5.47 -10.39
N GLY A 126 1.51 -5.98 -10.78
CA GLY A 126 1.93 -7.35 -10.51
C GLY A 126 2.13 -7.64 -9.02
N SER A 127 2.44 -6.63 -8.20
CA SER A 127 2.43 -6.76 -6.74
C SER A 127 1.00 -6.93 -6.23
N TRP A 128 0.04 -6.14 -6.73
CA TRP A 128 -1.37 -6.27 -6.34
C TRP A 128 -1.93 -7.66 -6.68
N SER A 129 -1.65 -8.21 -7.85
CA SER A 129 -2.14 -9.55 -8.23
C SER A 129 -1.57 -10.68 -7.37
N ARG A 130 -0.45 -10.46 -6.68
CA ARG A 130 0.10 -11.40 -5.70
C ARG A 130 -0.57 -11.33 -4.33
N HIS A 131 -1.30 -10.25 -4.03
CA HIS A 131 -1.91 -10.02 -2.71
C HIS A 131 -3.44 -10.09 -2.75
N THR A 132 -4.07 -9.96 -3.92
CA THR A 132 -5.52 -10.17 -4.07
C THR A 132 -5.81 -10.99 -5.31
N ASP A 133 -6.85 -11.80 -5.19
CA ASP A 133 -7.46 -12.49 -6.31
C ASP A 133 -8.19 -11.49 -7.22
N PHE A 134 -7.70 -11.34 -8.45
CA PHE A 134 -8.25 -10.41 -9.45
C PHE A 134 -9.58 -10.91 -10.03
N ASP A 135 -9.86 -12.22 -10.00
CA ASP A 135 -11.13 -12.78 -10.48
C ASP A 135 -12.31 -12.34 -9.60
N LYS A 136 -12.02 -12.03 -8.33
CA LYS A 136 -13.00 -11.52 -7.37
C LYS A 136 -13.20 -10.00 -7.47
N LEU A 137 -12.36 -9.31 -8.23
CA LEU A 137 -12.39 -7.85 -8.36
C LEU A 137 -13.55 -7.43 -9.27
N ARG A 138 -14.55 -6.75 -8.68
CA ARG A 138 -15.73 -6.27 -9.42
C ARG A 138 -15.52 -4.89 -10.03
N ARG A 139 -14.63 -4.09 -9.43
CA ARG A 139 -14.33 -2.72 -9.86
C ARG A 139 -12.84 -2.45 -9.74
N LEU A 140 -12.22 -2.14 -10.86
CA LEU A 140 -10.88 -1.59 -10.91
C LEU A 140 -10.96 -0.21 -11.54
N THR A 141 -10.43 0.80 -10.87
CA THR A 141 -10.32 2.15 -11.43
C THR A 141 -8.89 2.62 -11.23
N ILE A 142 -8.21 2.89 -12.34
CA ILE A 142 -6.83 3.39 -12.36
C ILE A 142 -6.86 4.73 -13.08
N HIS A 143 -6.44 5.80 -12.40
CA HIS A 143 -6.28 7.11 -13.03
C HIS A 143 -5.01 7.12 -13.87
N TRP A 144 -5.18 7.45 -15.15
CA TRP A 144 -4.08 7.49 -16.10
C TRP A 144 -3.19 8.71 -15.93
N ASN A 145 -1.88 8.47 -15.95
CA ASN A 145 -0.88 9.44 -16.40
C ASN A 145 -0.05 8.79 -17.54
N ALA A 146 0.97 9.49 -18.06
CA ALA A 146 1.73 9.05 -19.23
C ALA A 146 2.32 7.61 -19.15
N TYR A 147 2.41 7.00 -17.97
CA TYR A 147 2.92 5.64 -17.75
C TYR A 147 1.88 4.52 -17.86
N GLY A 148 0.58 4.83 -17.92
CA GLY A 148 -0.46 3.80 -17.82
C GLY A 148 -0.67 2.94 -19.09
N LEU A 149 0.06 3.18 -20.19
CA LEU A 149 -0.08 2.35 -21.40
C LEU A 149 0.42 0.91 -21.15
N GLU A 150 1.48 0.74 -20.36
CA GLU A 150 2.03 -0.57 -19.96
C GLU A 150 1.12 -1.31 -18.97
N ALA A 151 0.39 -0.56 -18.13
CA ALA A 151 -0.53 -1.13 -17.15
C ALA A 151 -1.75 -1.83 -17.82
N LEU A 152 -2.22 -1.34 -18.97
CA LEU A 152 -3.31 -1.99 -19.72
C LEU A 152 -2.91 -3.35 -20.29
N THR A 153 -1.71 -3.42 -20.87
CA THR A 153 -1.20 -4.66 -21.45
C THR A 153 -1.08 -5.74 -20.37
N SER A 154 -0.71 -5.32 -19.16
CA SER A 154 -0.65 -6.18 -17.97
C SER A 154 -2.02 -6.75 -17.59
N LEU A 155 -3.06 -5.91 -17.55
CA LEU A 155 -4.43 -6.36 -17.22
C LEU A 155 -4.98 -7.37 -18.22
N GLN A 156 -4.61 -7.26 -19.50
CA GLN A 156 -5.00 -8.23 -20.53
C GLN A 156 -4.32 -9.59 -20.38
N THR A 157 -3.21 -9.66 -19.64
CA THR A 157 -2.47 -10.91 -19.37
C THR A 157 -2.79 -11.53 -18.00
N LEU A 158 -3.48 -10.78 -17.13
CA LEU A 158 -3.85 -11.20 -15.77
C LEU A 158 -5.30 -11.71 -15.68
N GLY A 159 -6.03 -11.77 -16.80
CA GLY A 159 -7.39 -12.31 -16.89
C GLY A 159 -7.49 -13.60 -17.67
#